data_AF-A0A954HKJ9-F1
#
_entry.id   AF-A0A954HKJ9-F1
#
_cell.length_a   1.000
_cell.length_b   1.000
_cell.length_c   1.000
_cell.angle_alpha   90.00
_cell.angle_beta   90.00
_cell.angle_gamma   90.00
#
_symmetry.space_group_name_H-M   'P 1'
#
loop_
_entity.id
_entity.type
_entity.pdbx_description
1 polymer ?
#
loop_
_entity_poly.entity_id
_entity_poly.type
_entity_poly.pdbx_seq_one_letter_code
_entity_poly.pdbx_strand_id
1 'polypeptide(L)'
;TSVSEHERKLCELLGVEPQLDRPELVRVSGELTTKYRQLMEAIYRDLPRNPRLSGLLVEGQQLQIRYQQMTALINFTNYSQLVTEFKNCQAGLVEFRRKLHPVATDEIRRSLFLVEESSRELQELLWIPIEFDDAYLEMLVNTAEADARQLLASIAVPDLLAHPDPTRVLQVAREFDQSLTQFVSAVHNHSKRDALLWDYRLLDVQWNAFAGECKRFPSPLIQQQAIAVSSRFELVGKGLGYHTGYDRGPLIKLVSRIDELCFQFEQTAEQQVLNAGGYPPQFRNRFKSNIESLHEAAHTLHEEISTQHVDPEHIREHAEQLIKAWQSCKLQVANCRQDHQQVLYQVVAQAEPLMVQLQVLFTANP
;
A
#
# COMPACT_ATOMS: atom_id res chain seq x y z
N THR A 1 3.39 -15.19 0.35
CA THR A 1 4.66 -15.75 0.91
C THR A 1 5.77 -14.79 0.55
N SER A 2 6.15 -13.93 1.49
CA SER A 2 7.00 -12.76 1.24
C SER A 2 8.47 -13.14 1.00
N VAL A 3 9.16 -12.29 0.24
CA VAL A 3 10.61 -12.31 -0.05
C VAL A 3 11.46 -12.55 1.22
N SER A 4 10.99 -12.06 2.38
CA SER A 4 11.64 -12.23 3.68
C SER A 4 11.80 -13.68 4.16
N GLU A 5 10.95 -14.62 3.73
CA GLU A 5 11.04 -16.02 4.17
C GLU A 5 12.18 -16.77 3.45
N HIS A 6 12.46 -16.39 2.20
CA HIS A 6 13.55 -16.97 1.40
C HIS A 6 14.90 -16.41 1.83
N GLU A 7 14.99 -15.09 2.06
CA GLU A 7 16.20 -14.44 2.57
C GLU A 7 16.58 -14.94 3.96
N ARG A 8 15.59 -15.16 4.83
CA ARG A 8 15.82 -15.74 6.16
C ARG A 8 16.34 -17.17 6.11
N LYS A 9 15.76 -18.03 5.25
CA LYS A 9 16.29 -19.39 5.01
C LYS A 9 17.71 -19.34 4.44
N LEU A 10 18.02 -18.36 3.61
CA LEU A 10 19.35 -18.16 3.05
C LEU A 10 20.36 -17.75 4.13
N CYS A 11 20.01 -16.82 5.01
CA CYS A 11 20.83 -16.41 6.15
C CYS A 11 21.06 -17.54 7.16
N GLU A 12 20.01 -18.33 7.47
CA GLU A 12 20.13 -19.52 8.32
C GLU A 12 21.05 -20.58 7.70
N LEU A 13 20.97 -20.82 6.38
CA LEU A 13 21.84 -21.74 5.66
C LEU A 13 23.30 -21.27 5.58
N LEU A 14 23.53 -19.95 5.53
CA LEU A 14 24.85 -19.35 5.42
C LEU A 14 25.51 -19.03 6.79
N GLY A 15 24.75 -19.15 7.89
CA GLY A 15 25.24 -18.81 9.24
C GLY A 15 25.56 -17.33 9.43
N VAL A 16 24.91 -16.44 8.66
CA VAL A 16 25.13 -14.98 8.69
C VAL A 16 23.93 -14.30 9.34
N GLU A 17 24.16 -13.36 10.27
CA GLU A 17 23.06 -12.56 10.85
C GLU A 17 22.44 -11.62 9.80
N PRO A 18 21.11 -11.40 9.82
CA PRO A 18 20.45 -10.40 8.99
C PRO A 18 21.12 -9.04 9.10
N GLN A 19 21.46 -8.43 7.97
CA GLN A 19 21.91 -7.04 7.94
C GLN A 19 20.69 -6.14 8.11
N LEU A 20 20.47 -5.65 9.33
CA LEU A 20 19.40 -4.72 9.64
C LEU A 20 19.70 -3.31 9.10
N ASP A 21 18.71 -2.69 8.48
CA ASP A 21 18.71 -1.25 8.25
C ASP A 21 18.43 -0.52 9.58
N ARG A 22 19.49 -0.31 10.36
CA ARG A 22 19.40 0.35 11.67
C ARG A 22 18.92 1.80 11.59
N PRO A 23 19.37 2.64 10.63
CA PRO A 23 18.80 3.97 10.43
C PRO A 23 17.28 3.95 10.27
N GLU A 24 16.76 3.03 9.43
CA GLU A 24 15.33 2.93 9.19
C GLU A 24 14.56 2.39 10.40
N LEU A 25 15.12 1.40 11.12
CA LEU A 25 14.56 0.93 12.39
C LEU A 25 14.47 2.05 13.45
N VAL A 26 15.48 2.90 13.55
CA VAL A 26 15.45 4.07 14.46
C VAL A 26 14.36 5.04 14.04
N ARG A 27 14.23 5.33 12.73
CA ARG A 27 13.18 6.21 12.19
C ARG A 27 11.79 5.70 12.53
N VAL A 28 11.46 4.47 12.14
CA VAL A 28 10.13 3.87 12.33
C VAL A 28 9.80 3.70 13.82
N SER A 29 10.78 3.33 14.66
CA SER A 29 10.54 3.22 16.11
C SER A 29 10.34 4.57 16.80
N GLY A 30 10.96 5.64 16.29
CA GLY A 30 10.68 7.02 16.70
C GLY A 30 9.27 7.47 16.33
N GLU A 31 8.81 7.12 15.13
CA GLU A 31 7.44 7.36 14.67
C GLU A 31 6.42 6.59 15.52
N LEU A 32 6.69 5.31 15.80
CA LEU A 32 5.87 4.50 16.69
C LEU A 32 5.71 5.15 18.06
N THR A 33 6.81 5.64 18.66
CA THR A 33 6.76 6.33 19.96
C THR A 33 5.89 7.58 19.92
N THR A 34 5.91 8.31 18.80
CA THR A 34 5.08 9.50 18.59
C THR A 34 3.60 9.14 18.43
N LYS A 35 3.28 8.15 17.58
CA LYS A 35 1.93 7.61 17.40
C LYS A 35 1.37 7.06 18.73
N TYR A 36 2.22 6.43 19.53
CA TYR A 36 1.84 5.93 20.85
C TYR A 36 1.50 7.08 21.83
N ARG A 37 2.24 8.18 21.79
CA ARG A 37 1.90 9.38 22.58
C ARG A 37 0.53 9.93 22.20
N GLN A 38 0.23 10.00 20.90
CA GLN A 38 -1.08 10.44 20.40
C GLN A 38 -2.20 9.53 20.88
N LEU A 39 -2.00 8.21 20.88
CA LEU A 39 -2.93 7.24 21.46
C LEU A 39 -3.19 7.52 22.95
N MET A 40 -2.14 7.77 23.73
CA MET A 40 -2.29 8.07 25.16
C MET A 40 -3.03 9.38 25.41
N GLU A 41 -2.79 10.40 24.59
CA GLU A 41 -3.54 11.67 24.64
C GLU A 41 -5.01 11.48 24.26
N ALA A 42 -5.32 10.65 23.26
CA ALA A 42 -6.69 10.31 22.88
C ALA A 42 -7.41 9.57 24.01
N ILE A 43 -6.77 8.58 24.64
CA ILE A 43 -7.32 7.84 25.80
C ILE A 43 -7.63 8.80 26.95
N TYR A 44 -6.70 9.69 27.27
CA TYR A 44 -6.88 10.66 28.36
C TYR A 44 -8.05 11.62 28.09
N ARG A 45 -8.18 12.08 26.84
CA ARG A 45 -9.21 13.05 26.42
C ARG A 45 -10.60 12.43 26.35
N ASP A 46 -10.71 11.22 25.83
CA ASP A 46 -11.98 10.63 25.42
C ASP A 46 -12.60 9.74 26.50
N LEU A 47 -11.82 9.30 27.50
CA LEU A 47 -12.29 8.41 28.57
C LEU A 47 -12.32 9.00 29.99
N PRO A 48 -12.58 10.30 30.22
CA PRO A 48 -12.48 10.91 31.55
C PRO A 48 -13.48 10.33 32.57
N ARG A 49 -14.57 9.73 32.10
CA ARG A 49 -15.62 9.11 32.94
C ARG A 49 -15.47 7.60 33.09
N ASN A 50 -14.44 7.00 32.49
CA ASN A 50 -14.24 5.57 32.53
C ASN A 50 -13.56 5.14 33.85
N PRO A 51 -14.15 4.24 34.65
CA PRO A 51 -13.56 3.80 35.91
C PRO A 51 -12.23 3.04 35.74
N ARG A 52 -11.92 2.57 34.53
CA ARG A 52 -10.68 1.85 34.19
C ARG A 52 -9.59 2.75 33.62
N LEU A 53 -9.84 4.06 33.49
CA LEU A 53 -8.91 5.01 32.86
C LEU A 53 -7.52 4.97 33.51
N SER A 54 -7.44 5.00 34.84
CA SER A 54 -6.15 4.99 35.55
C SER A 54 -5.34 3.74 35.25
N GLY A 55 -5.98 2.56 35.22
CA GLY A 55 -5.32 1.30 34.85
C GLY A 55 -4.83 1.31 33.40
N LEU A 56 -5.67 1.75 32.46
CA LEU A 56 -5.31 1.84 31.04
C LEU A 56 -4.16 2.84 30.82
N LEU A 57 -4.14 3.98 31.52
CA LEU A 57 -3.06 4.94 31.39
C LEU A 57 -1.73 4.40 31.93
N VAL A 58 -1.75 3.67 33.05
CA VAL A 58 -0.54 3.06 33.62
C VAL A 58 0.00 1.97 32.70
N GLU A 59 -0.85 1.05 32.24
CA GLU A 59 -0.44 0.00 31.31
C GLU A 59 0.07 0.59 29.99
N GLY A 60 -0.61 1.60 29.47
CA GLY A 60 -0.21 2.30 28.26
C GLY A 60 1.15 3.00 28.41
N GLN A 61 1.39 3.71 29.52
CA GLN A 61 2.69 4.34 29.80
C GLN A 61 3.80 3.31 29.95
N GLN A 62 3.55 2.18 30.61
CA GLN A 62 4.54 1.11 30.73
C GLN A 62 4.95 0.56 29.36
N LEU A 63 3.98 0.36 28.46
CA LEU A 63 4.26 -0.10 27.11
C LEU A 63 5.00 0.96 26.28
N GLN A 64 4.64 2.25 26.43
CA GLN A 64 5.36 3.35 25.81
C GLN A 64 6.84 3.39 26.23
N ILE A 65 7.12 3.24 27.53
CA ILE A 65 8.48 3.20 28.07
C ILE A 65 9.26 2.01 27.49
N ARG A 66 8.62 0.84 27.35
CA ARG A 66 9.25 -0.33 26.71
C ARG A 66 9.62 -0.07 25.25
N TYR A 67 8.73 0.55 24.47
CA TYR A 67 9.06 0.95 23.10
C TYR A 67 10.22 1.94 23.02
N GLN A 68 10.27 2.93 23.93
CA GLN A 68 11.40 3.86 24.01
C GLN A 68 12.72 3.17 24.36
N GLN A 69 12.68 2.20 25.29
CA GLN A 69 13.84 1.39 25.66
C GLN A 69 14.30 0.55 24.47
N MET A 70 13.38 -0.10 23.76
CA MET A 70 13.68 -0.83 22.54
C MET A 70 14.33 0.07 21.48
N THR A 71 13.81 1.28 21.23
CA THR A 71 14.41 2.25 20.32
C THR A 71 15.86 2.57 20.70
N ALA A 72 16.13 2.78 22.00
CA ALA A 72 17.48 3.02 22.47
C ALA A 72 18.42 1.82 22.23
N LEU A 73 17.90 0.59 22.27
CA LEU A 73 18.67 -0.63 22.07
C LEU A 73 19.02 -0.92 20.60
N ILE A 74 18.34 -0.30 19.63
CA ILE A 74 18.52 -0.58 18.19
C ILE A 74 19.97 -0.43 17.72
N ASN A 75 20.75 0.49 18.29
CA ASN A 75 22.14 0.71 17.86
C ASN A 75 23.17 -0.12 18.63
N PHE A 76 22.80 -0.71 19.77
CA PHE A 76 23.75 -1.31 20.71
C PHE A 76 23.57 -2.80 20.93
N THR A 77 22.54 -3.41 20.31
CA THR A 77 22.19 -4.82 20.51
C THR A 77 22.32 -5.65 19.24
N ASN A 78 22.45 -6.97 19.45
CA ASN A 78 22.41 -7.95 18.37
C ASN A 78 20.96 -8.21 17.92
N TYR A 79 20.81 -8.80 16.73
CA TYR A 79 19.51 -9.06 16.12
C TYR A 79 18.58 -9.88 17.03
N SER A 80 19.09 -10.94 17.65
CA SER A 80 18.29 -11.85 18.49
C SER A 80 17.67 -11.18 19.72
N GLN A 81 18.42 -10.28 20.38
CA GLN A 81 17.94 -9.51 21.52
C GLN A 81 16.89 -8.49 21.07
N LEU A 82 17.14 -7.79 19.97
CA LEU A 82 16.20 -6.81 19.43
C LEU A 82 14.86 -7.44 19.03
N VAL A 83 14.89 -8.60 18.38
CA VAL A 83 13.68 -9.37 18.04
C VAL A 83 12.92 -9.82 19.28
N THR A 84 13.64 -10.26 20.32
CA THR A 84 13.01 -10.71 21.58
C THR A 84 12.31 -9.54 22.28
N GLU A 85 12.98 -8.39 22.39
CA GLU A 85 12.38 -7.19 22.99
C GLU A 85 11.19 -6.67 22.18
N PHE A 86 11.29 -6.69 20.85
CA PHE A 86 10.17 -6.32 19.99
C PHE A 86 8.96 -7.25 20.17
N LYS A 87 9.16 -8.58 20.23
CA LYS A 87 8.08 -9.54 20.49
C LYS A 87 7.42 -9.34 21.85
N ASN A 88 8.19 -8.98 22.88
CA ASN A 88 7.65 -8.65 24.20
C ASN A 88 6.78 -7.38 24.14
N CYS A 89 7.18 -6.37 23.37
CA CYS A 89 6.39 -5.17 23.14
C CYS A 89 5.11 -5.49 22.36
N GLN A 90 5.19 -6.33 21.33
CA GLN A 90 4.05 -6.76 20.52
C GLN A 90 3.01 -7.53 21.36
N ALA A 91 3.45 -8.48 22.21
CA ALA A 91 2.56 -9.19 23.11
C ALA A 91 1.85 -8.23 24.08
N GLY A 92 2.57 -7.25 24.62
CA GLY A 92 2.01 -6.20 25.47
C GLY A 92 0.98 -5.33 24.72
N LEU A 93 1.24 -5.00 23.45
CA LEU A 93 0.32 -4.22 22.61
C LEU A 93 -0.98 -4.98 22.34
N VAL A 94 -0.90 -6.27 22.04
CA VAL A 94 -2.08 -7.13 21.83
C VAL A 94 -2.95 -7.18 23.08
N GLU A 95 -2.35 -7.37 24.26
CA GLU A 95 -3.09 -7.37 25.53
C GLU A 95 -3.72 -6.01 25.83
N PHE A 96 -2.95 -4.93 25.65
CA PHE A 96 -3.40 -3.56 25.89
C PHE A 96 -4.59 -3.22 24.98
N ARG A 97 -4.50 -3.54 23.68
CA ARG A 97 -5.59 -3.37 22.72
C ARG A 97 -6.85 -4.10 23.15
N ARG A 98 -6.74 -5.37 23.58
CA ARG A 98 -7.90 -6.15 24.02
C ARG A 98 -8.62 -5.49 25.21
N LYS A 99 -7.89 -4.84 26.11
CA LYS A 99 -8.46 -4.09 27.25
C LYS A 99 -9.05 -2.74 26.82
N LEU A 100 -8.45 -2.10 25.83
CA LEU A 100 -8.84 -0.79 25.32
C LEU A 100 -10.09 -0.86 24.43
N HIS A 101 -10.23 -1.93 23.65
CA HIS A 101 -11.30 -2.06 22.65
C HIS A 101 -12.72 -1.83 23.20
N PRO A 102 -13.15 -2.43 24.33
CA PRO A 102 -14.53 -2.27 24.82
C PRO A 102 -14.92 -0.83 25.15
N VAL A 103 -13.92 0.04 25.29
CA VAL A 103 -14.09 1.44 25.69
C VAL A 103 -13.56 2.41 24.63
N ALA A 104 -13.04 1.92 23.50
CA ALA A 104 -12.37 2.75 22.51
C ALA A 104 -13.36 3.56 21.67
N THR A 105 -13.21 4.89 21.70
CA THR A 105 -13.80 5.84 20.75
C THR A 105 -13.12 5.73 19.39
N ASP A 106 -13.70 6.36 18.37
CA ASP A 106 -13.15 6.38 17.00
C ASP A 106 -11.72 6.93 16.96
N GLU A 107 -11.44 8.00 17.70
CA GLU A 107 -10.11 8.61 17.77
C GLU A 107 -9.09 7.67 18.43
N ILE A 108 -9.51 6.95 19.47
CA ILE A 108 -8.67 5.92 20.12
C ILE A 108 -8.41 4.77 19.15
N ARG A 109 -9.43 4.29 18.42
CA ARG A 109 -9.29 3.20 17.44
C ARG A 109 -8.34 3.60 16.30
N ARG A 110 -8.48 4.82 15.78
CA ARG A 110 -7.59 5.36 14.74
C ARG A 110 -6.15 5.46 15.25
N SER A 111 -5.96 6.04 16.43
CA SER A 111 -4.61 6.18 17.00
C SER A 111 -3.97 4.82 17.31
N LEU A 112 -4.77 3.84 17.74
CA LEU A 112 -4.34 2.47 17.96
C LEU A 112 -3.95 1.77 16.65
N PHE A 113 -4.73 1.96 15.60
CA PHE A 113 -4.40 1.48 14.26
C PHE A 113 -3.04 2.04 13.79
N LEU A 114 -2.79 3.34 13.94
CA LEU A 114 -1.52 3.95 13.53
C LEU A 114 -0.33 3.33 14.29
N VAL A 115 -0.49 3.06 15.58
CA VAL A 115 0.51 2.35 16.40
C VAL A 115 0.76 0.95 15.85
N GLU A 116 -0.28 0.21 15.50
CA GLU A 116 -0.17 -1.14 14.93
C GLU A 116 0.47 -1.14 13.54
N GLU A 117 0.16 -0.15 12.70
CA GLU A 117 0.78 0.03 11.38
C GLU A 117 2.29 0.20 11.51
N SER A 118 2.76 1.11 12.37
CA SER A 118 4.21 1.26 12.60
C SER A 118 4.84 0.09 13.35
N SER A 119 4.07 -0.63 14.19
CA SER A 119 4.53 -1.89 14.77
C SER A 119 4.74 -2.94 13.68
N ARG A 120 3.84 -3.04 12.70
CA ARG A 120 3.97 -3.95 11.55
C ARG A 120 5.15 -3.58 10.66
N GLU A 121 5.36 -2.30 10.37
CA GLU A 121 6.55 -1.82 9.64
C GLU A 121 7.86 -2.23 10.35
N LEU A 122 7.93 -2.11 11.68
CA LEU A 122 9.07 -2.62 12.46
C LEU A 122 9.19 -4.15 12.39
N GLN A 123 8.07 -4.86 12.45
CA GLN A 123 8.04 -6.32 12.33
C GLN A 123 8.62 -6.78 10.98
N GLU A 124 8.31 -6.07 9.90
CA GLU A 124 8.86 -6.28 8.56
C GLU A 124 10.35 -6.00 8.52
N LEU A 125 10.80 -4.85 9.03
CA LEU A 125 12.23 -4.49 9.09
C LEU A 125 13.05 -5.48 9.94
N LEU A 126 12.44 -6.09 10.95
CA LEU A 126 13.05 -7.11 11.79
C LEU A 126 12.92 -8.53 11.21
N TRP A 127 12.31 -8.69 10.03
CA TRP A 127 12.09 -9.99 9.36
C TRP A 127 11.31 -10.99 10.23
N ILE A 128 10.41 -10.48 11.06
CA ILE A 128 9.52 -11.30 11.88
C ILE A 128 8.27 -11.60 11.03
N PRO A 129 7.83 -12.88 10.94
CA PRO A 129 6.62 -13.22 10.22
C PRO A 129 5.42 -12.46 10.80
N ILE A 130 4.66 -11.77 9.95
CA ILE A 130 3.41 -11.11 10.36
C ILE A 130 2.36 -12.21 10.55
N GLU A 131 2.00 -12.44 11.81
CA GLU A 131 0.85 -13.28 12.15
C GLU A 131 -0.43 -12.51 11.81
N PHE A 132 -1.32 -13.18 11.08
CA PHE A 132 -2.61 -12.62 10.71
C PHE A 132 -3.55 -12.74 11.92
N ASP A 133 -4.02 -11.60 12.43
CA ASP A 133 -4.86 -11.56 13.62
C ASP A 133 -6.34 -11.51 13.21
N ASP A 134 -6.95 -12.69 13.14
CA ASP A 134 -8.37 -12.85 12.76
C ASP A 134 -9.31 -12.07 13.67
N ALA A 135 -9.02 -12.02 14.97
CA ALA A 135 -9.86 -11.32 15.94
C ALA A 135 -9.80 -9.81 15.75
N TYR A 136 -8.63 -9.28 15.37
CA TYR A 136 -8.47 -7.88 15.02
C TYR A 136 -9.19 -7.52 13.71
N LEU A 137 -9.07 -8.37 12.69
CA LEU A 137 -9.79 -8.17 11.44
C LEU A 137 -11.30 -8.16 11.67
N GLU A 138 -11.82 -9.16 12.38
CA GLU A 138 -13.23 -9.28 12.71
C GLU A 138 -13.74 -8.02 13.42
N MET A 139 -12.96 -7.48 14.37
CA MET A 139 -13.27 -6.22 15.03
C MET A 139 -13.37 -5.04 14.04
N LEU A 140 -12.37 -4.87 13.16
CA LEU A 140 -12.36 -3.78 12.18
C LEU A 140 -13.56 -3.87 11.24
N VAL A 141 -13.86 -5.09 10.78
CA VAL A 141 -14.95 -5.37 9.84
C VAL A 141 -16.32 -5.11 10.48
N ASN A 142 -16.55 -5.59 11.70
CA ASN A 142 -17.79 -5.32 12.43
C ASN A 142 -18.01 -3.81 12.65
N THR A 143 -16.92 -3.08 12.89
CA THR A 143 -16.94 -1.63 13.09
C THR A 143 -17.23 -0.88 11.78
N ALA A 144 -16.64 -1.32 10.67
CA ALA A 144 -16.91 -0.76 9.35
C ALA A 144 -18.34 -1.07 8.86
N GLU A 145 -18.83 -2.29 9.10
CA GLU A 145 -20.19 -2.72 8.78
C GLU A 145 -21.23 -1.87 9.50
N ALA A 146 -21.07 -1.66 10.81
CA ALA A 146 -22.00 -0.87 11.61
C ALA A 146 -22.16 0.55 11.06
N ASP A 147 -21.06 1.20 10.68
CA ASP A 147 -21.07 2.55 10.12
C ASP A 147 -21.63 2.59 8.70
N ALA A 148 -21.27 1.60 7.87
CA ALA A 148 -21.80 1.49 6.52
C ALA A 148 -23.34 1.32 6.54
N ARG A 149 -23.85 0.50 7.47
CA ARG A 149 -25.30 0.35 7.67
C ARG A 149 -25.95 1.59 8.24
N GLN A 150 -25.27 2.32 9.13
CA GLN A 150 -25.75 3.59 9.63
C GLN A 150 -25.85 4.64 8.51
N LEU A 151 -24.87 4.69 7.59
CA LEU A 151 -24.91 5.55 6.41
C LEU A 151 -26.05 5.17 5.47
N LEU A 152 -26.23 3.88 5.17
CA LEU A 152 -27.35 3.42 4.34
C LEU A 152 -28.70 3.80 4.96
N ALA A 153 -28.82 3.71 6.28
CA ALA A 153 -30.03 4.08 7.01
C ALA A 153 -30.25 5.59 7.15
N SER A 154 -29.20 6.42 7.03
CA SER A 154 -29.30 7.88 7.17
C SER A 154 -29.79 8.59 5.91
N ILE A 155 -29.72 7.93 4.76
CA ILE A 155 -30.22 8.46 3.49
C ILE A 155 -31.75 8.46 3.52
N ALA A 156 -32.35 9.63 3.76
CA ALA A 156 -33.79 9.77 3.80
C ALA A 156 -34.40 9.78 2.38
N VAL A 157 -35.67 9.40 2.26
CA VAL A 157 -36.39 9.42 0.97
C VAL A 157 -36.36 10.81 0.29
N PRO A 158 -36.51 11.94 1.02
CA PRO A 158 -36.41 13.26 0.39
C PRO A 158 -35.02 13.54 -0.21
N ASP A 159 -33.96 13.10 0.45
CA ASP A 159 -32.58 13.25 -0.03
C ASP A 159 -32.35 12.41 -1.29
N LEU A 160 -32.89 11.19 -1.31
CA LEU A 160 -32.85 10.32 -2.48
C LEU A 160 -33.59 10.93 -3.67
N LEU A 161 -34.79 11.49 -3.46
CA LEU A 161 -35.57 12.15 -4.51
C LEU A 161 -34.93 13.44 -5.04
N ALA A 162 -34.11 14.10 -4.21
CA ALA A 162 -33.35 15.28 -4.60
C ALA A 162 -32.06 14.94 -5.37
N HIS A 163 -31.66 13.66 -5.41
CA HIS A 163 -30.47 13.21 -6.12
C HIS A 163 -30.67 13.23 -7.65
N PRO A 164 -29.65 13.58 -8.47
CA PRO A 164 -29.77 13.64 -9.93
C PRO A 164 -30.16 12.29 -10.57
N ASP A 165 -29.75 11.18 -9.96
CA ASP A 165 -30.07 9.82 -10.40
C ASP A 165 -30.40 8.92 -9.20
N PRO A 166 -31.67 8.89 -8.74
CA PRO A 166 -32.06 8.11 -7.57
C PRO A 166 -32.02 6.59 -7.83
N THR A 167 -32.29 6.18 -9.07
CA THR A 167 -32.31 4.75 -9.45
C THR A 167 -30.92 4.15 -9.35
N ARG A 168 -29.90 4.87 -9.83
CA ARG A 168 -28.51 4.46 -9.74
C ARG A 168 -28.03 4.36 -8.30
N VAL A 169 -28.38 5.33 -7.43
CA VAL A 169 -28.05 5.26 -5.99
C VAL A 169 -28.58 3.97 -5.37
N LEU A 170 -29.86 3.65 -5.60
CA LEU A 170 -30.47 2.44 -5.05
C LEU A 170 -29.80 1.17 -5.57
N GLN A 171 -29.38 1.16 -6.84
CA GLN A 171 -28.65 0.03 -7.42
C GLN A 171 -27.30 -0.16 -6.72
N VAL A 172 -26.45 0.87 -6.72
CA VAL A 172 -25.09 0.76 -6.15
C VAL A 172 -25.13 0.54 -4.63
N ALA A 173 -26.13 1.07 -3.93
CA ALA A 173 -26.34 0.81 -2.51
C ALA A 173 -26.68 -0.66 -2.22
N ARG A 174 -27.50 -1.31 -3.07
CA ARG A 174 -27.81 -2.74 -2.94
C ARG A 174 -26.61 -3.62 -3.25
N GLU A 175 -25.87 -3.31 -4.32
CA GLU A 175 -24.67 -4.04 -4.72
C GLU A 175 -23.57 -3.95 -3.64
N PHE A 176 -23.44 -2.77 -3.01
CA PHE A 176 -22.57 -2.55 -1.86
C PHE A 176 -23.03 -3.32 -0.62
N ASP A 177 -24.30 -3.22 -0.21
CA ASP A 177 -24.82 -3.92 0.99
C ASP A 177 -24.70 -5.45 0.86
N GLN A 178 -24.91 -5.98 -0.34
CA GLN A 178 -24.72 -7.40 -0.64
C GLN A 178 -23.24 -7.80 -0.50
N SER A 179 -22.32 -7.06 -1.12
CA SER A 179 -20.88 -7.31 -1.03
C SER A 179 -20.37 -7.20 0.41
N LEU A 180 -20.88 -6.22 1.16
CA LEU A 180 -20.55 -6.02 2.57
C LEU A 180 -20.99 -7.23 3.41
N THR A 181 -22.23 -7.69 3.23
CA THR A 181 -22.76 -8.86 3.95
C THR A 181 -21.97 -10.13 3.62
N GLN A 182 -21.60 -10.32 2.36
CA GLN A 182 -20.77 -11.45 1.92
C GLN A 182 -19.39 -11.42 2.57
N PHE A 183 -18.72 -10.27 2.53
CA PHE A 183 -17.39 -10.09 3.12
C PHE A 183 -17.40 -10.28 4.65
N VAL A 184 -18.37 -9.68 5.35
CA VAL A 184 -18.54 -9.87 6.81
C VAL A 184 -18.74 -11.35 7.14
N SER A 185 -19.59 -12.05 6.39
CA SER A 185 -19.79 -13.49 6.58
C SER A 185 -18.52 -14.30 6.30
N ALA A 186 -17.73 -13.93 5.30
CA ALA A 186 -16.47 -14.61 4.99
C ALA A 186 -15.45 -14.45 6.14
N VAL A 187 -15.41 -13.27 6.76
CA VAL A 187 -14.56 -12.96 7.92
C VAL A 187 -14.99 -13.75 9.15
N HIS A 188 -16.28 -13.78 9.50
CA HIS A 188 -16.79 -14.59 10.63
C HIS A 188 -16.60 -16.09 10.44
N ASN A 189 -16.58 -16.56 9.20
CA ASN A 189 -16.30 -17.96 8.87
C ASN A 189 -14.81 -18.31 8.88
N HIS A 190 -13.93 -17.38 9.28
CA HIS A 190 -12.47 -17.54 9.26
C HIS A 190 -11.95 -18.05 7.90
N SER A 191 -12.48 -17.46 6.82
CA SER A 191 -12.06 -17.82 5.46
C SER A 191 -10.58 -17.54 5.27
N LYS A 192 -9.94 -18.28 4.35
CA LYS A 192 -8.51 -18.08 4.06
C LYS A 192 -8.26 -16.64 3.61
N ARG A 193 -7.12 -16.08 4.03
CA ARG A 193 -6.70 -14.70 3.70
C ARG A 193 -6.85 -14.34 2.23
N ASP A 194 -6.47 -15.24 1.30
CA ASP A 194 -6.56 -14.97 -0.13
C ASP A 194 -8.01 -14.82 -0.62
N ALA A 195 -8.94 -15.59 -0.05
CA ALA A 195 -10.37 -15.45 -0.33
C ALA A 195 -10.91 -14.14 0.26
N LEU A 196 -10.50 -13.80 1.49
CA LEU A 196 -10.87 -12.52 2.13
C LEU A 196 -10.36 -11.31 1.34
N LEU A 197 -9.16 -11.38 0.76
CA LEU A 197 -8.60 -10.34 -0.11
C LEU A 197 -9.42 -10.16 -1.38
N TRP A 198 -9.85 -11.27 -2.00
CA TRP A 198 -10.71 -11.21 -3.18
C TRP A 198 -12.08 -10.60 -2.86
N ASP A 199 -12.70 -11.04 -1.77
CA ASP A 199 -13.99 -10.52 -1.31
C ASP A 199 -13.89 -9.02 -0.94
N TYR A 200 -12.76 -8.62 -0.34
CA TYR A 200 -12.48 -7.21 -0.04
C TYR A 200 -12.27 -6.37 -1.31
N ARG A 201 -11.57 -6.88 -2.33
CA ARG A 201 -11.42 -6.18 -3.64
C ARG A 201 -12.78 -5.89 -4.25
N LEU A 202 -13.69 -6.87 -4.25
CA LEU A 202 -15.05 -6.67 -4.74
C LEU A 202 -15.80 -5.63 -3.90
N LEU A 203 -15.70 -5.71 -2.57
CA LEU A 203 -16.30 -4.74 -1.66
C LEU A 203 -15.78 -3.31 -1.90
N ASP A 204 -14.49 -3.13 -2.11
CA ASP A 204 -13.85 -1.83 -2.36
C ASP A 204 -14.37 -1.19 -3.66
N VAL A 205 -14.52 -1.98 -4.74
CA VAL A 205 -15.13 -1.50 -5.99
C VAL A 205 -16.56 -1.01 -5.76
N GLN A 206 -17.38 -1.80 -5.06
CA GLN A 206 -18.78 -1.44 -4.79
C GLN A 206 -18.90 -0.24 -3.84
N TRP A 207 -18.02 -0.17 -2.84
CA TRP A 207 -17.93 0.99 -1.94
C TRP A 207 -17.61 2.26 -2.71
N ASN A 208 -16.60 2.25 -3.60
CA ASN A 208 -16.20 3.43 -4.36
C ASN A 208 -17.32 3.91 -5.30
N ALA A 209 -18.08 2.98 -5.89
CA ALA A 209 -19.27 3.32 -6.69
C ALA A 209 -20.34 4.03 -5.84
N PHE A 210 -20.67 3.47 -4.66
CA PHE A 210 -21.64 4.06 -3.75
C PHE A 210 -21.18 5.40 -3.16
N ALA A 211 -19.94 5.48 -2.68
CA ALA A 211 -19.33 6.71 -2.16
C ALA A 211 -19.28 7.83 -3.22
N GLY A 212 -19.09 7.47 -4.50
CA GLY A 212 -19.17 8.40 -5.62
C GLY A 212 -20.54 9.07 -5.73
N GLU A 213 -21.62 8.32 -5.51
CA GLU A 213 -22.97 8.90 -5.47
C GLU A 213 -23.24 9.64 -4.15
N CYS A 214 -22.71 9.17 -3.00
CA CYS A 214 -22.82 9.88 -1.71
C CYS A 214 -22.31 11.34 -1.77
N LYS A 215 -21.26 11.61 -2.56
CA LYS A 215 -20.70 12.96 -2.77
C LYS A 215 -21.67 13.92 -3.47
N ARG A 216 -22.65 13.40 -4.21
CA ARG A 216 -23.62 14.20 -4.97
C ARG A 216 -24.88 14.53 -4.17
N PHE A 217 -25.02 13.98 -2.96
CA PHE A 217 -26.09 14.39 -2.05
C PHE A 217 -25.88 15.82 -1.54
N PRO A 218 -26.95 16.61 -1.39
CA PRO A 218 -26.87 17.95 -0.83
C PRO A 218 -26.62 17.95 0.69
N SER A 219 -26.88 16.83 1.37
CA SER A 219 -26.74 16.71 2.82
C SER A 219 -25.26 16.57 3.23
N PRO A 220 -24.70 17.53 4.00
CA PRO A 220 -23.32 17.44 4.47
C PRO A 220 -23.10 16.29 5.45
N LEU A 221 -24.17 15.83 6.13
CA LEU A 221 -24.11 14.70 7.05
C LEU A 221 -23.78 13.40 6.31
N ILE A 222 -24.44 13.14 5.17
CA ILE A 222 -24.22 11.96 4.34
C ILE A 222 -22.77 11.95 3.82
N GLN A 223 -22.27 13.12 3.38
CA GLN A 223 -20.89 13.25 2.91
C GLN A 223 -19.87 12.98 4.02
N GLN A 224 -20.07 13.52 5.23
CA GLN A 224 -19.20 13.26 6.37
C GLN A 224 -19.21 11.79 6.80
N GLN A 225 -20.38 11.17 6.84
CA GLN A 225 -20.51 9.74 7.15
C GLN A 225 -19.83 8.87 6.08
N ALA A 226 -19.95 9.23 4.80
CA ALA A 226 -19.24 8.54 3.73
C ALA A 226 -17.71 8.64 3.89
N ILE A 227 -17.17 9.81 4.25
CA ILE A 227 -15.73 9.96 4.51
C ILE A 227 -15.28 9.09 5.70
N ALA A 228 -16.08 9.03 6.77
CA ALA A 228 -15.79 8.18 7.93
C ALA A 228 -15.77 6.69 7.56
N VAL A 229 -16.77 6.23 6.80
CA VAL A 229 -16.84 4.85 6.31
C VAL A 229 -15.67 4.52 5.38
N SER A 230 -15.30 5.41 4.46
CA SER A 230 -14.11 5.22 3.61
C SER A 230 -12.85 5.04 4.43
N SER A 231 -12.68 5.88 5.46
CA SER A 231 -11.52 5.77 6.36
C SER A 231 -11.49 4.43 7.08
N ARG A 232 -12.65 3.88 7.47
CA ARG A 232 -12.74 2.56 8.12
C ARG A 232 -12.45 1.40 7.16
N PHE A 233 -12.96 1.45 5.93
CA PHE A 233 -12.60 0.44 4.93
C PHE A 233 -11.10 0.48 4.63
N GLU A 234 -10.48 1.67 4.53
CA GLU A 234 -9.02 1.77 4.39
C GLU A 234 -8.28 1.00 5.51
N LEU A 235 -8.73 1.10 6.77
CA LEU A 235 -8.15 0.33 7.88
C LEU A 235 -8.35 -1.18 7.71
N VAL A 236 -9.53 -1.62 7.25
CA VAL A 236 -9.82 -3.04 6.96
C VAL A 236 -8.89 -3.55 5.85
N GLY A 237 -8.76 -2.79 4.75
CA GLY A 237 -7.86 -3.11 3.65
C GLY A 237 -6.42 -3.25 4.12
N LYS A 238 -5.89 -2.24 4.81
CA LYS A 238 -4.55 -2.31 5.40
C LYS A 238 -4.41 -3.47 6.39
N GLY A 239 -5.44 -3.77 7.18
CA GLY A 239 -5.51 -4.93 8.08
C GLY A 239 -5.28 -6.25 7.34
N LEU A 240 -5.93 -6.42 6.18
CA LEU A 240 -5.78 -7.56 5.27
C LEU A 240 -4.41 -7.63 4.56
N GLY A 241 -3.63 -6.55 4.62
CA GLY A 241 -2.48 -6.33 3.74
C GLY A 241 -2.90 -5.97 2.32
N TYR A 242 -4.15 -5.55 2.14
CA TYR A 242 -4.60 -4.88 0.93
C TYR A 242 -4.12 -3.44 0.99
N HIS A 243 -2.95 -3.20 0.41
CA HIS A 243 -2.52 -1.87 0.06
C HIS A 243 -3.31 -1.49 -1.18
N THR A 244 -4.32 -0.63 -1.04
CA THR A 244 -4.92 0.09 -2.18
C THR A 244 -3.76 0.57 -3.04
N GLY A 245 -3.76 0.16 -4.31
CA GLY A 245 -2.61 0.10 -5.21
C GLY A 245 -1.56 1.19 -5.04
N TYR A 246 -0.29 0.78 -5.17
CA TYR A 246 0.93 1.60 -5.32
C TYR A 246 0.93 2.95 -4.61
N ASP A 247 1.89 3.21 -3.71
CA ASP A 247 2.13 4.59 -3.28
C ASP A 247 2.42 5.46 -4.52
N ARG A 248 1.42 6.27 -4.91
CA ARG A 248 1.39 6.98 -6.20
C ARG A 248 2.51 8.01 -6.25
N GLY A 249 2.91 8.58 -5.12
CA GLY A 249 3.99 9.56 -5.10
C GLY A 249 5.32 8.96 -5.59
N PRO A 250 5.81 7.89 -4.97
CA PRO A 250 6.95 7.11 -5.45
C PRO A 250 6.75 6.53 -6.85
N LEU A 251 5.57 6.00 -7.19
CA LEU A 251 5.33 5.40 -8.50
C LEU A 251 5.33 6.45 -9.63
N ILE A 252 4.71 7.61 -9.45
CA ILE A 252 4.76 8.73 -10.39
C ILE A 252 6.22 9.13 -10.59
N LYS A 253 6.98 9.35 -9.51
CA LYS A 253 8.40 9.70 -9.62
C LYS A 253 9.22 8.65 -10.38
N LEU A 254 8.96 7.36 -10.14
CA LEU A 254 9.61 6.25 -10.83
C LEU A 254 9.28 6.28 -12.32
N VAL A 255 8.01 6.39 -12.68
CA VAL A 255 7.56 6.34 -14.07
C VAL A 255 7.92 7.60 -14.83
N SER A 256 7.82 8.79 -14.23
CA SER A 256 8.35 10.03 -14.82
C SER A 256 9.84 9.92 -15.11
N ARG A 257 10.62 9.29 -14.21
CA ARG A 257 12.06 9.10 -14.43
C ARG A 257 12.34 8.10 -15.55
N ILE A 258 11.53 7.06 -15.68
CA ILE A 258 11.62 6.09 -16.79
C ILE A 258 11.29 6.79 -18.11
N ASP A 259 10.24 7.60 -18.15
CA ASP A 259 9.81 8.40 -19.32
C ASP A 259 10.94 9.33 -19.78
N GLU A 260 11.54 10.11 -18.87
CA GLU A 260 12.71 10.95 -19.14
C GLU A 260 13.89 10.16 -19.74
N LEU A 261 14.19 8.98 -19.21
CA LEU A 261 15.30 8.15 -19.70
C LEU A 261 14.99 7.51 -21.06
N CYS A 262 13.72 7.15 -21.33
CA CYS A 262 13.28 6.66 -22.63
C CYS A 262 13.42 7.75 -23.69
N PHE A 263 13.05 8.99 -23.36
CA PHE A 263 13.26 10.15 -24.22
C PHE A 263 14.74 10.44 -24.47
N GLN A 264 15.59 10.37 -23.44
CA GLN A 264 17.05 10.50 -23.62
C GLN A 264 17.65 9.38 -24.49
N PHE A 265 17.14 8.16 -24.33
CA PHE A 265 17.53 7.02 -25.15
C PHE A 265 17.17 7.24 -26.62
N GLU A 266 15.95 7.72 -26.90
CA GLU A 266 15.49 8.07 -28.23
C GLU A 266 16.39 9.13 -28.88
N GLN A 267 16.64 10.26 -28.21
CA GLN A 267 17.51 11.30 -28.73
C GLN A 267 18.93 10.80 -29.04
N THR A 268 19.47 9.98 -28.15
CA THR A 268 20.81 9.40 -28.32
C THR A 268 20.84 8.44 -29.51
N ALA A 269 19.81 7.60 -29.65
CA ALA A 269 19.67 6.67 -30.76
C ALA A 269 19.45 7.38 -32.10
N GLU A 270 18.68 8.47 -32.12
CA GLU A 270 18.49 9.30 -33.31
C GLU A 270 19.81 9.89 -33.79
N GLN A 271 20.58 10.50 -32.88
CA GLN A 271 21.86 11.14 -33.19
C GLN A 271 22.91 10.14 -33.66
N GLN A 272 23.01 8.97 -33.01
CA GLN A 272 24.12 8.04 -33.21
C GLN A 272 23.82 6.90 -34.20
N VAL A 273 22.55 6.51 -34.37
CA VAL A 273 22.17 5.30 -35.14
C VAL A 273 21.26 5.63 -36.31
N LEU A 274 20.19 6.39 -36.10
CA LEU A 274 19.19 6.62 -37.15
C LEU A 274 19.68 7.62 -38.20
N ASN A 275 20.35 8.68 -37.76
CA ASN A 275 20.96 9.69 -38.64
C ASN A 275 22.35 9.29 -39.15
N ALA A 276 22.95 8.23 -38.60
CA ALA A 276 24.22 7.72 -39.09
C ALA A 276 24.01 6.93 -40.40
N GLY A 277 24.71 7.34 -41.47
CA GLY A 277 24.72 6.63 -42.76
C GLY A 277 25.38 5.24 -42.76
N GLY A 278 25.75 4.73 -41.58
CA GLY A 278 26.52 3.49 -41.40
C GLY A 278 25.68 2.21 -41.22
N TYR A 279 24.35 2.31 -41.15
CA TYR A 279 23.47 1.17 -40.86
C TYR A 279 22.47 0.86 -41.99
N PRO A 280 22.15 -0.42 -42.25
CA PRO A 280 21.14 -0.81 -43.23
C PRO A 280 19.79 -0.14 -42.96
N PRO A 281 19.03 0.27 -44.00
CA PRO A 281 17.71 0.89 -43.84
C PRO A 281 16.73 0.03 -43.03
N GLN A 282 16.77 -1.29 -43.21
CA GLN A 282 15.91 -2.23 -42.49
C GLN A 282 16.20 -2.23 -40.97
N PHE A 283 17.47 -2.13 -40.58
CA PHE A 283 17.85 -2.03 -39.18
C PHE A 283 17.39 -0.70 -38.58
N ARG A 284 17.65 0.40 -39.27
CA ARG A 284 17.24 1.74 -38.82
C ARG A 284 15.73 1.85 -38.63
N ASN A 285 14.94 1.34 -39.58
CA ASN A 285 13.49 1.37 -39.48
C ASN A 285 12.96 0.51 -38.32
N ARG A 286 13.52 -0.68 -38.11
CA ARG A 286 13.15 -1.54 -36.96
C ARG A 286 13.54 -0.91 -35.63
N PHE A 287 14.75 -0.34 -35.56
CA PHE A 287 15.23 0.28 -34.33
C PHE A 287 14.41 1.51 -33.98
N LYS A 288 14.09 2.35 -34.98
CA LYS A 288 13.18 3.49 -34.82
C LYS A 288 11.80 3.06 -34.32
N SER A 289 11.17 2.07 -34.95
CA SER A 289 9.85 1.57 -34.52
C SER A 289 9.85 1.02 -33.09
N ASN A 290 10.93 0.34 -32.68
CA ASN A 290 11.05 -0.15 -31.30
C ASN A 290 11.22 1.00 -30.29
N ILE A 291 11.96 2.05 -30.65
CA ILE A 291 12.16 3.24 -29.81
C ILE A 291 10.85 4.01 -29.67
N GLU A 292 10.12 4.22 -30.77
CA GLU A 292 8.80 4.86 -30.75
C GLU A 292 7.82 4.09 -29.86
N SER A 293 7.80 2.75 -29.99
CA SER A 293 6.96 1.88 -29.14
C SER A 293 7.35 1.95 -27.66
N LEU A 294 8.65 2.08 -27.36
CA LEU A 294 9.16 2.22 -26.00
C LEU A 294 8.74 3.57 -25.39
N HIS A 295 8.93 4.66 -26.13
CA HIS A 295 8.56 6.00 -25.69
C HIS A 295 7.04 6.12 -25.49
N GLU A 296 6.23 5.61 -26.43
CA GLU A 296 4.77 5.60 -26.32
C GLU A 296 4.31 4.80 -25.10
N ALA A 297 4.86 3.60 -24.87
CA ALA A 297 4.51 2.80 -23.69
C ALA A 297 4.90 3.48 -22.37
N ALA A 298 6.05 4.18 -22.33
CA ALA A 298 6.48 4.92 -21.14
C ALA A 298 5.55 6.11 -20.86
N HIS A 299 5.19 6.86 -21.91
CA HIS A 299 4.34 8.02 -21.82
C HIS A 299 2.90 7.66 -21.44
N THR A 300 2.31 6.64 -22.07
CA THR A 300 0.97 6.14 -21.70
C THR A 300 0.93 5.69 -20.25
N LEU A 301 1.91 4.93 -19.79
CA LEU A 301 1.99 4.51 -18.38
C LEU A 301 2.10 5.72 -17.44
N HIS A 302 2.88 6.73 -17.81
CA HIS A 302 3.03 7.97 -17.03
C HIS A 302 1.71 8.75 -16.93
N GLU A 303 1.00 8.94 -18.05
CA GLU A 303 -0.29 9.64 -18.07
C GLU A 303 -1.38 8.89 -17.28
N GLU A 304 -1.44 7.56 -17.42
CA GLU A 304 -2.41 6.74 -16.71
C GLU A 304 -2.21 6.74 -15.21
N ILE A 305 -0.97 6.63 -14.74
CA ILE A 305 -0.67 6.71 -13.30
C ILE A 305 -0.92 8.12 -12.75
N SER A 306 -0.73 9.14 -13.59
CA SER A 306 -0.99 10.55 -13.24
C SER A 306 -2.49 10.87 -13.17
N THR A 307 -3.33 10.15 -13.91
CA THR A 307 -4.79 10.33 -13.89
C THR A 307 -5.44 9.53 -12.75
N GLN A 308 -6.36 10.16 -12.01
CA GLN A 308 -6.88 9.64 -10.74
C GLN A 308 -7.77 8.37 -10.84
N HIS A 309 -8.06 7.85 -12.04
CA HIS A 309 -9.18 6.92 -12.26
C HIS A 309 -8.83 5.61 -13.00
N VAL A 310 -7.58 5.12 -12.92
CA VAL A 310 -7.17 3.93 -13.67
C VAL A 310 -7.17 2.66 -12.83
N ASP A 311 -7.73 1.59 -13.40
CA ASP A 311 -7.74 0.21 -12.89
C ASP A 311 -6.30 -0.31 -12.71
N PRO A 312 -5.94 -0.85 -11.53
CA PRO A 312 -4.62 -1.46 -11.28
C PRO A 312 -4.21 -2.52 -12.31
N GLU A 313 -5.16 -3.28 -12.87
CA GLU A 313 -4.86 -4.28 -13.92
C GLU A 313 -4.39 -3.63 -15.22
N HIS A 314 -4.97 -2.49 -15.62
CA HIS A 314 -4.53 -1.74 -16.80
C HIS A 314 -3.12 -1.18 -16.62
N ILE A 315 -2.81 -0.66 -15.43
CA ILE A 315 -1.45 -0.16 -15.11
C ILE A 315 -0.44 -1.31 -15.19
N ARG A 316 -0.81 -2.51 -14.71
CA ARG A 316 0.03 -3.71 -14.80
C ARG A 316 0.27 -4.11 -16.26
N GLU A 317 -0.77 -4.12 -17.09
CA GLU A 317 -0.63 -4.44 -18.52
C GLU A 317 0.29 -3.45 -19.24
N HIS A 318 0.15 -2.14 -18.99
CA HIS A 318 1.02 -1.13 -19.60
C HIS A 318 2.45 -1.19 -19.07
N ALA A 319 2.66 -1.51 -17.79
CA ALA A 319 3.99 -1.77 -17.24
C ALA A 319 4.67 -2.98 -17.91
N GLU A 320 3.93 -4.07 -18.16
CA GLU A 320 4.45 -5.23 -18.89
C GLU A 320 4.77 -4.90 -20.35
N GLN A 321 3.95 -4.09 -21.01
CA GLN A 321 4.22 -3.62 -22.38
C GLN A 321 5.50 -2.78 -22.44
N LEU A 322 5.68 -1.87 -21.49
CA LEU A 322 6.89 -1.07 -21.35
C LEU A 322 8.14 -1.93 -21.18
N ILE A 323 8.08 -2.94 -20.30
CA ILE A 323 9.21 -3.86 -20.06
C ILE A 323 9.55 -4.67 -21.33
N LYS A 324 8.53 -5.15 -22.07
CA LYS A 324 8.72 -5.87 -23.35
C LYS A 324 9.35 -4.97 -24.42
N ALA A 325 8.90 -3.71 -24.52
CA ALA A 325 9.48 -2.73 -25.43
C ALA A 325 10.95 -2.43 -25.07
N TRP A 326 11.24 -2.28 -23.77
CA TRP A 326 12.60 -2.06 -23.26
C TRP A 326 13.57 -3.19 -23.64
N GLN A 327 13.17 -4.44 -23.40
CA GLN A 327 13.97 -5.61 -23.76
C GLN A 327 14.25 -5.68 -25.27
N SER A 328 13.25 -5.34 -26.09
CA SER A 328 13.38 -5.30 -27.54
C SER A 328 14.39 -4.24 -28.00
N CYS A 329 14.40 -3.06 -27.38
CA CYS A 329 15.40 -2.01 -27.64
C CYS A 329 16.80 -2.44 -27.22
N LYS A 330 16.95 -3.02 -26.01
CA LYS A 330 18.25 -3.50 -25.48
C LYS A 330 18.90 -4.53 -26.38
N LEU A 331 18.13 -5.48 -26.93
CA LEU A 331 18.61 -6.47 -27.89
C LEU A 331 19.11 -5.83 -29.18
N GLN A 332 18.50 -4.73 -29.65
CA GLN A 332 18.96 -4.03 -30.84
C GLN A 332 20.22 -3.20 -30.58
N VAL A 333 20.39 -2.63 -29.38
CA VAL A 333 21.64 -1.93 -28.98
C VAL A 333 22.84 -2.88 -29.03
N ALA A 334 22.64 -4.16 -28.71
CA ALA A 334 23.70 -5.16 -28.81
C ALA A 334 24.24 -5.35 -30.25
N ASN A 335 23.44 -5.02 -31.27
CA ASN A 335 23.79 -5.11 -32.68
C ASN A 335 24.37 -3.80 -33.26
N CYS A 336 24.51 -2.75 -32.45
CA CYS A 336 25.12 -1.49 -32.85
C CYS A 336 26.65 -1.60 -32.92
N ARG A 337 27.28 -0.68 -33.66
CA ARG A 337 28.74 -0.51 -33.68
C ARG A 337 29.24 -0.14 -32.29
N GLN A 338 30.46 -0.58 -31.97
CA GLN A 338 31.05 -0.50 -30.63
C GLN A 338 31.06 0.92 -30.04
N ASP A 339 31.35 1.93 -30.87
CA ASP A 339 31.40 3.34 -30.45
C ASP A 339 30.01 3.88 -30.07
N HIS A 340 28.98 3.54 -30.85
CA HIS A 340 27.60 3.94 -30.57
C HIS A 340 26.99 3.13 -29.43
N GLN A 341 27.41 1.88 -29.30
CA GLN A 341 26.97 0.95 -28.26
C GLN A 341 27.40 1.42 -26.87
N GLN A 342 28.60 1.99 -26.72
CA GLN A 342 29.05 2.54 -25.43
C GLN A 342 28.15 3.68 -24.93
N VAL A 343 27.77 4.60 -25.82
CA VAL A 343 26.91 5.75 -25.46
C VAL A 343 25.50 5.27 -25.11
N LEU A 344 24.93 4.36 -25.91
CA LEU A 344 23.60 3.80 -25.64
C LEU A 344 23.58 2.98 -24.35
N TYR A 345 24.65 2.25 -24.03
CA TYR A 345 24.72 1.48 -22.79
C TYR A 345 24.78 2.35 -21.52
N GLN A 346 25.24 3.60 -21.60
CA GLN A 346 25.20 4.50 -20.45
C GLN A 346 23.76 4.84 -20.05
N VAL A 347 22.87 5.01 -21.03
CA VAL A 347 21.44 5.24 -20.77
C VAL A 347 20.77 3.94 -20.31
N VAL A 348 21.11 2.80 -20.94
CA VAL A 348 20.62 1.47 -20.52
C VAL A 348 20.99 1.16 -19.07
N ALA A 349 22.22 1.44 -18.65
CA ALA A 349 22.67 1.19 -17.28
C ALA A 349 21.90 2.02 -16.23
N GLN A 350 21.39 3.19 -16.62
CA GLN A 350 20.58 4.05 -15.74
C GLN A 350 19.11 3.62 -15.72
N ALA A 351 18.56 3.17 -16.85
CA ALA A 351 17.17 2.76 -16.98
C ALA A 351 16.90 1.34 -16.46
N GLU A 352 17.86 0.42 -16.60
CA GLU A 352 17.71 -0.98 -16.17
C GLU A 352 17.28 -1.16 -14.70
N PRO A 353 17.90 -0.52 -13.69
CA PRO A 353 17.46 -0.69 -12.31
C PRO A 353 16.02 -0.21 -12.08
N LEU A 354 15.59 0.84 -12.79
CA LEU A 354 14.22 1.36 -12.68
C LEU A 354 13.21 0.43 -13.36
N MET A 355 13.56 -0.17 -14.50
CA MET A 355 12.73 -1.18 -15.16
C MET A 355 12.58 -2.45 -14.31
N VAL A 356 13.65 -2.87 -13.63
CA VAL A 356 13.60 -3.99 -12.67
C VAL A 356 12.74 -3.62 -11.46
N GLN A 357 12.88 -2.41 -10.93
CA GLN A 357 12.04 -1.93 -9.83
C GLN A 357 10.55 -1.90 -10.23
N LEU A 358 10.24 -1.42 -11.44
CA LEU A 358 8.89 -1.47 -12.02
C LEU A 358 8.40 -2.92 -12.11
N GLN A 359 9.22 -3.82 -12.67
CA GLN A 359 8.87 -5.23 -12.78
C GLN A 359 8.56 -5.87 -11.42
N VAL A 360 9.38 -5.62 -10.40
CA VAL A 360 9.16 -6.16 -9.04
C VAL A 360 7.85 -5.64 -8.46
N LEU A 361 7.53 -4.36 -8.62
CA LEU A 361 6.28 -3.76 -8.13
C LEU A 361 5.03 -4.40 -8.75
N PHE A 362 5.10 -4.83 -10.01
CA PHE A 362 3.98 -5.42 -10.74
C PHE A 362 3.98 -6.97 -10.79
N THR A 363 5.07 -7.63 -10.37
CA THR A 363 5.16 -9.11 -10.30
C THR A 363 5.10 -9.66 -8.88
N ALA A 364 5.44 -8.86 -7.85
CA ALA A 364 5.38 -9.26 -6.44
C ALA A 364 3.99 -9.10 -5.80
N ASN A 365 3.02 -8.49 -6.50
CA ASN A 365 1.63 -8.35 -6.07
C ASN A 365 0.69 -9.12 -7.02
N PRO A 366 0.46 -10.43 -6.81
CA PRO A 366 -0.68 -11.14 -7.38
C PRO A 366 -2.03 -10.74 -6.75
#